data_AF-A0A6B2S3Y9-F1
#
_entry.id   AF-A0A6B2S3Y9-F1
#
_cell.length_a   1.000
_cell.length_b   1.000
_cell.length_c   1.000
_cell.angle_alpha   90.00
_cell.angle_beta   90.00
_cell.angle_gamma   90.00
#
_symmetry.space_group_name_H-M   'P 1'
#
loop_
_entity.id
_entity.type
_entity.pdbx_description
1 polymer ?
#
loop_
_entity_poly.entity_id
_entity_poly.type
_entity_poly.pdbx_seq_one_letter_code
_entity_poly.pdbx_strand_id
1 'polypeptide(L)'
;SAVTELLAVARGEDALLRGLAFEALRVVGAPAEAAVRDAADETSLRPYAVLWLAEYEGADPEDAHDALTREEATWLWVDTAAAVADHGESTLLVRHLESAVQGTVPALLEEVRAVGHPRTVQVLVALAAAHPDPALAKAVRRAAFQVHTGGV
;
A
#
# COMPACT_ATOMS: atom_id res chain seq x y z
N SER A 1 6.50 24.96 2.66
CA SER A 1 5.43 25.07 3.68
C SER A 1 5.28 23.71 4.35
N ALA A 2 4.54 23.62 5.46
CA ALA A 2 4.30 22.33 6.11
C ALA A 2 3.71 21.28 5.14
N VAL A 3 2.77 21.68 4.26
CA VAL A 3 2.20 20.80 3.22
C VAL A 3 3.28 20.27 2.27
N THR A 4 4.16 21.14 1.77
CA THR A 4 5.26 20.74 0.88
C THR A 4 6.21 19.74 1.56
N GLU A 5 6.51 19.96 2.85
CA GLU A 5 7.39 19.08 3.62
C GLU A 5 6.75 17.72 3.88
N LEU A 6 5.46 17.68 4.22
CA LEU A 6 4.71 16.43 4.37
C LEU A 6 4.67 15.63 3.06
N LEU A 7 4.40 16.29 1.92
CA LEU A 7 4.44 15.61 0.63
C LEU A 7 5.86 15.18 0.24
N ALA A 8 6.90 15.90 0.65
CA ALA A 8 8.28 15.45 0.45
C ALA A 8 8.59 14.19 1.26
N VAL A 9 8.10 14.11 2.51
CA VAL A 9 8.18 12.88 3.32
C VAL A 9 7.42 11.73 2.64
N ALA A 10 6.22 11.99 2.12
CA ALA A 10 5.39 10.97 1.48
C ALA A 10 6.03 10.35 0.22
N ARG A 11 6.83 11.12 -0.52
CA ARG A 11 7.59 10.64 -1.69
C ARG A 11 8.80 9.78 -1.34
N GLY A 12 9.20 9.72 -0.07
CA GLY A 12 10.30 8.89 0.39
C GLY A 12 10.03 7.39 0.21
N GLU A 13 11.02 6.55 0.53
CA GLU A 13 10.89 5.10 0.36
C GLU A 13 10.18 4.39 1.53
N ASP A 14 9.97 5.10 2.65
CA ASP A 14 9.35 4.55 3.86
C ASP A 14 7.82 4.63 3.77
N ALA A 15 7.19 3.46 3.65
CA ALA A 15 5.74 3.31 3.53
C ALA A 15 4.98 3.80 4.78
N LEU A 16 5.55 3.61 5.98
CA LEU A 16 4.92 4.10 7.22
C LEU A 16 4.90 5.63 7.22
N LEU A 17 6.03 6.26 6.88
CA LEU A 17 6.11 7.72 6.82
C LEU A 17 5.20 8.30 5.74
N ARG A 18 5.03 7.62 4.61
CA ARG A 18 4.06 8.02 3.58
C ARG A 18 2.63 8.02 4.08
N GLY A 19 2.18 6.95 4.73
CA GLY A 19 0.86 6.92 5.36
C GLY A 19 0.68 8.03 6.41
N LEU A 20 1.65 8.17 7.33
CA LEU A 20 1.60 9.19 8.39
C LEU A 20 1.62 10.62 7.85
N ALA A 21 2.31 10.88 6.75
CA ALA A 21 2.28 12.18 6.08
C ALA A 21 0.87 12.52 5.58
N PHE A 22 0.13 11.55 5.04
CA PHE A 22 -1.25 11.74 4.63
C PHE A 22 -2.21 11.90 5.80
N GLU A 23 -1.99 11.20 6.92
CA GLU A 23 -2.73 11.48 8.16
C GLU A 23 -2.52 12.92 8.65
N ALA A 24 -1.28 13.41 8.62
CA ALA A 24 -1.00 14.80 8.95
C ALA A 24 -1.65 15.77 7.96
N LEU A 25 -1.69 15.45 6.66
CA LEU A 25 -2.40 16.26 5.66
C LEU A 25 -3.91 16.30 5.91
N ARG A 26 -4.53 15.22 6.40
CA ARG A 26 -5.96 15.25 6.82
C ARG A 26 -6.19 16.25 7.95
N VAL A 27 -5.28 16.31 8.93
CA VAL A 27 -5.33 17.30 10.01
C VAL A 27 -5.16 18.72 9.49
N VAL A 28 -4.33 18.93 8.46
CA VAL A 28 -4.18 20.25 7.82
C VAL A 28 -5.47 20.68 7.12
N GLY A 29 -6.14 19.77 6.41
CA GLY A 29 -7.42 20.02 5.75
C GLY A 29 -7.30 20.95 4.53
N ALA A 30 -8.19 21.92 4.40
CA ALA A 30 -8.36 22.75 3.19
C ALA A 30 -7.07 23.37 2.61
N PRO A 31 -6.08 23.86 3.40
CA PRO A 31 -4.82 24.36 2.86
C PRO A 31 -3.98 23.33 2.09
N ALA A 32 -4.21 22.02 2.29
CA ALA A 32 -3.51 20.95 1.59
C ALA A 32 -4.17 20.56 0.26
N GLU A 33 -5.45 20.89 0.04
CA GLU A 33 -6.30 20.38 -1.04
C GLU A 33 -5.63 20.47 -2.42
N ALA A 34 -5.16 21.65 -2.80
CA ALA A 34 -4.54 21.85 -4.12
C ALA A 34 -3.30 20.97 -4.31
N ALA A 35 -2.45 20.89 -3.29
CA ALA A 35 -1.23 20.09 -3.35
C ALA A 35 -1.51 18.58 -3.33
N VAL A 36 -2.59 18.14 -2.68
CA VAL A 36 -3.03 16.73 -2.70
C VAL A 36 -3.61 16.37 -4.07
N ARG A 37 -4.35 17.27 -4.71
CA ARG A 37 -4.79 17.05 -6.11
C ARG A 37 -3.60 16.89 -7.06
N ASP A 38 -2.59 17.75 -6.95
CA ASP A 38 -1.37 17.61 -7.76
C ASP A 38 -0.65 16.29 -7.48
N ALA A 39 -0.60 15.85 -6.21
CA ALA A 39 0.00 14.58 -5.82
C ALA A 39 -0.75 13.34 -6.37
N ALA A 40 -2.03 13.47 -6.75
CA ALA A 40 -2.81 12.35 -7.31
C ALA A 40 -2.31 11.89 -8.70
N ASP A 41 -1.48 12.71 -9.37
CA ASP A 41 -0.82 12.34 -10.63
C ASP A 41 0.47 11.51 -10.40
N GLU A 42 0.96 11.43 -9.16
CA GLU A 42 2.14 10.64 -8.82
C GLU A 42 1.74 9.22 -8.40
N THR A 43 2.20 8.20 -9.15
CA THR A 43 1.82 6.80 -8.90
C THR A 43 1.95 6.35 -7.45
N SER A 44 3.03 6.77 -6.76
CA SER A 44 3.29 6.38 -5.37
C SER A 44 2.43 7.09 -4.32
N LEU A 45 1.86 8.25 -4.67
CA LEU A 45 1.02 9.02 -3.77
C LEU A 45 -0.47 8.89 -4.10
N ARG A 46 -0.78 8.49 -5.33
CA ARG A 46 -2.14 8.46 -5.87
C ARG A 46 -3.15 7.74 -4.99
N PRO A 47 -2.93 6.50 -4.49
CA PRO A 47 -3.90 5.85 -3.62
C PRO A 47 -4.20 6.64 -2.35
N TYR A 48 -3.17 7.25 -1.75
CA TYR A 48 -3.33 8.09 -0.56
C TYR A 48 -4.05 9.41 -0.88
N ALA A 49 -3.72 10.04 -2.01
CA ALA A 49 -4.36 11.27 -2.46
C ALA A 49 -5.84 11.06 -2.78
N VAL A 50 -6.20 9.94 -3.41
CA VAL A 50 -7.60 9.58 -3.70
C VAL A 50 -8.41 9.41 -2.41
N LEU A 51 -7.89 8.68 -1.43
CA LEU A 51 -8.56 8.52 -0.13
C LEU A 51 -8.72 9.87 0.60
N TRP A 52 -7.65 10.66 0.61
CA TRP A 52 -7.67 11.99 1.23
C TRP A 52 -8.74 12.88 0.58
N LEU A 53 -8.82 12.90 -0.76
CA LEU A 53 -9.78 13.72 -1.50
C LEU A 53 -11.21 13.23 -1.29
N ALA A 54 -11.44 11.91 -1.28
CA ALA A 54 -12.76 11.35 -1.02
C ALA A 54 -13.30 11.77 0.36
N GLU A 55 -12.48 11.62 1.41
CA GLU A 55 -12.85 12.06 2.76
C GLU A 55 -13.03 13.58 2.85
N TYR A 56 -12.15 14.35 2.19
CA TYR A 56 -12.25 15.82 2.13
C TYR A 56 -13.54 16.30 1.45
N GLU A 57 -14.00 15.55 0.44
CA GLU A 57 -15.25 15.80 -0.29
C GLU A 57 -16.50 15.27 0.45
N GLY A 58 -16.31 14.65 1.63
CA GLY A 58 -17.36 14.26 2.55
C GLY A 58 -17.78 12.79 2.50
N ALA A 59 -16.99 11.92 1.87
CA ALA A 59 -17.18 10.47 2.01
C ALA A 59 -16.94 10.04 3.47
N ASP A 60 -17.71 9.06 3.95
CA ASP A 60 -17.41 8.40 5.21
C ASP A 60 -16.03 7.70 5.09
N PRO A 61 -15.15 7.77 6.10
CA PRO A 61 -13.89 7.03 6.09
C PRO A 61 -14.05 5.52 5.79
N GLU A 62 -15.15 4.89 6.19
CA GLU A 62 -15.41 3.48 5.87
C GLU A 62 -15.69 3.26 4.37
N ASP A 63 -16.33 4.24 3.72
CA ASP A 63 -16.70 4.20 2.30
C ASP A 63 -15.59 4.78 1.38
N ALA A 64 -14.64 5.54 1.92
CA ALA A 64 -13.58 6.20 1.13
C ALA A 64 -12.76 5.21 0.29
N HIS A 65 -12.63 3.97 0.76
CA HIS A 65 -11.96 2.90 0.02
C HIS A 65 -12.64 2.54 -1.31
N ASP A 66 -13.94 2.80 -1.46
CA ASP A 66 -14.68 2.56 -2.71
C ASP A 66 -14.27 3.53 -3.83
N ALA A 67 -13.61 4.64 -3.49
CA ALA A 67 -13.06 5.57 -4.48
C ALA A 67 -11.82 5.01 -5.20
N LEU A 68 -11.16 4.00 -4.62
CA LEU A 68 -9.98 3.39 -5.22
C LEU A 68 -10.40 2.42 -6.32
N THR A 69 -9.67 2.49 -7.43
CA THR A 69 -9.65 1.37 -8.38
C THR A 69 -9.05 0.12 -7.73
N ARG A 70 -9.34 -1.04 -8.31
CA ARG A 70 -8.76 -2.33 -7.90
C ARG A 70 -7.22 -2.28 -7.85
N GLU A 71 -6.61 -1.62 -8.83
CA GLU A 71 -5.15 -1.48 -8.93
C GLU A 71 -4.60 -0.61 -7.80
N GLU A 72 -5.21 0.55 -7.53
CA GLU A 72 -4.80 1.45 -6.44
C GLU A 72 -4.99 0.80 -5.06
N ALA A 73 -6.09 0.07 -4.85
CA ALA A 73 -6.31 -0.69 -3.62
C ALA A 73 -5.25 -1.79 -3.43
N THR A 74 -4.88 -2.49 -4.50
CA THR A 74 -3.80 -3.49 -4.46
C THR A 74 -2.45 -2.82 -4.18
N TRP A 75 -2.18 -1.66 -4.77
CA TRP A 75 -0.95 -0.90 -4.56
C TRP A 75 -0.82 -0.50 -3.08
N LEU A 76 -1.89 0.08 -2.53
CA LEU A 76 -1.97 0.46 -1.12
C LEU A 76 -1.85 -0.74 -0.17
N TRP A 77 -2.42 -1.89 -0.54
CA TRP A 77 -2.25 -3.13 0.22
C TRP A 77 -0.78 -3.55 0.30
N VAL A 78 -0.02 -3.44 -0.80
CA VAL A 78 1.42 -3.74 -0.80
C VAL A 78 2.20 -2.72 0.04
N ASP A 79 1.89 -1.42 -0.06
CA ASP A 79 2.60 -0.39 0.72
C ASP A 79 2.32 -0.55 2.23
N THR A 80 1.07 -0.88 2.60
CA THR A 80 0.71 -1.20 3.98
C THR A 80 1.47 -2.43 4.49
N ALA A 81 1.58 -3.48 3.67
CA ALA A 81 2.38 -4.66 4.01
C ALA A 81 3.86 -4.31 4.18
N ALA A 82 4.39 -3.38 3.38
CA ALA A 82 5.78 -2.91 3.49
C ALA A 82 6.00 -2.15 4.81
N ALA A 83 5.08 -1.28 5.19
CA ALA A 83 5.12 -0.57 6.48
C ALA A 83 5.13 -1.56 7.66
N VAL A 84 4.27 -2.58 7.62
CA VAL A 84 4.22 -3.62 8.66
C VAL A 84 5.48 -4.49 8.68
N ALA A 85 6.04 -4.82 7.51
CA ALA A 85 7.27 -5.61 7.43
C ALA A 85 8.50 -4.86 7.99
N ASP A 86 8.57 -3.54 7.78
CA ASP A 86 9.70 -2.72 8.22
C ASP A 86 9.58 -2.30 9.70
N HIS A 87 8.36 -2.02 10.19
CA HIS A 87 8.15 -1.36 11.49
C HIS A 87 7.22 -2.12 12.45
N GLY A 88 6.56 -3.18 11.98
CA GLY A 88 5.57 -3.95 12.74
C GLY A 88 6.05 -5.33 13.17
N GLU A 89 5.16 -6.07 13.83
CA GLU A 89 5.41 -7.47 14.17
C GLU A 89 5.08 -8.40 12.99
N SER A 90 5.86 -9.48 12.83
CA SER A 90 5.63 -10.47 11.76
C SER A 90 4.24 -11.10 11.79
N THR A 91 3.60 -11.17 12.96
CA THR A 91 2.22 -11.66 13.13
C THR A 91 1.19 -10.73 12.48
N LEU A 92 1.42 -9.41 12.51
CA LEU A 92 0.57 -8.43 11.83
C LEU A 92 0.67 -8.55 10.32
N LEU A 93 1.87 -8.88 9.81
CA LEU A 93 2.07 -9.10 8.38
C LEU A 93 1.28 -10.31 7.87
N VAL A 94 1.22 -11.40 8.65
CA VAL A 94 0.38 -12.57 8.31
C VAL A 94 -1.10 -12.22 8.38
N ARG A 95 -1.55 -11.48 9.39
CA ARG A 95 -2.96 -11.03 9.47
C ARG A 95 -3.36 -10.14 8.29
N HIS A 96 -2.45 -9.28 7.83
CA HIS A 96 -2.65 -8.44 6.65
C HIS A 96 -2.82 -9.26 5.36
N LEU A 97 -2.13 -10.41 5.25
CA LEU A 97 -2.37 -11.39 4.19
C LEU A 97 -3.76 -12.01 4.25
N GLU A 98 -4.21 -12.37 5.46
CA GLU A 98 -5.52 -12.96 5.69
C GLU A 98 -6.68 -11.98 5.46
N SER A 99 -6.44 -10.68 5.62
CA SER A 99 -7.42 -9.62 5.36
C SER A 99 -7.50 -9.17 3.90
N ALA A 100 -6.68 -9.74 3.02
CA ALA A 100 -6.73 -9.41 1.60
C ALA A 100 -8.11 -9.71 1.00
N VAL A 101 -8.67 -8.75 0.28
CA VAL A 101 -10.05 -8.80 -0.26
C VAL A 101 -10.21 -9.88 -1.34
N GLN A 102 -9.10 -10.36 -1.90
CA GLN A 102 -9.06 -11.41 -2.91
C GLN A 102 -9.52 -12.74 -2.32
N GLY A 103 -10.52 -13.37 -2.94
CA GLY A 103 -11.09 -14.63 -2.47
C GLY A 103 -10.14 -15.83 -2.42
N THR A 104 -8.93 -15.74 -3.02
CA THR A 104 -7.89 -16.77 -2.92
C THR A 104 -6.47 -16.19 -2.94
N VAL A 105 -5.53 -16.86 -2.26
CA VAL A 105 -4.10 -16.47 -2.25
C VAL A 105 -3.47 -16.46 -3.65
N PRO A 106 -3.71 -17.43 -4.56
CA PRO A 106 -3.16 -17.35 -5.92
C PRO A 106 -3.59 -16.10 -6.69
N ALA A 107 -4.87 -15.70 -6.58
CA ALA A 107 -5.36 -14.48 -7.22
C ALA A 107 -4.70 -13.22 -6.62
N LEU A 108 -4.54 -13.17 -5.29
CA LEU A 108 -3.79 -12.11 -4.63
C LEU A 108 -2.34 -12.02 -5.14
N LEU A 109 -1.65 -13.16 -5.23
CA LEU A 109 -0.27 -13.20 -5.71
C LEU A 109 -0.15 -12.81 -7.19
N GLU A 110 -1.19 -12.98 -8.00
CA GLU A 110 -1.21 -12.48 -9.37
C GLU A 110 -1.31 -10.95 -9.39
N GLU A 111 -2.27 -10.39 -8.65
CA GLU A 111 -2.51 -8.94 -8.58
C GLU A 111 -1.32 -8.18 -7.98
N VAL A 112 -0.76 -8.67 -6.87
CA VAL A 112 0.42 -8.07 -6.20
C VAL A 112 1.65 -8.04 -7.11
N ARG A 113 1.80 -9.04 -8.01
CA ARG A 113 2.88 -9.04 -9.00
C ARG A 113 2.63 -8.05 -10.14
N ALA A 114 1.37 -7.86 -10.53
CA ALA A 114 1.00 -7.01 -11.65
C ALA A 114 1.00 -5.51 -11.32
N VAL A 115 0.73 -5.13 -10.06
CA VAL A 115 0.53 -3.72 -9.65
C VAL A 115 1.79 -2.83 -9.70
N GLY A 116 2.97 -3.41 -9.94
CA GLY A 116 4.19 -2.64 -10.15
C GLY A 116 4.72 -1.89 -8.91
N HIS A 117 4.32 -2.26 -7.70
CA HIS A 117 4.80 -1.62 -6.48
C HIS A 117 6.30 -1.89 -6.25
N PRO A 118 7.15 -0.87 -5.96
CA PRO A 118 8.60 -1.05 -5.83
C PRO A 118 9.00 -2.00 -4.69
N ARG A 119 8.18 -2.07 -3.64
CA ARG A 119 8.39 -2.96 -2.48
C ARG A 119 7.85 -4.39 -2.64
N THR A 120 7.25 -4.76 -3.78
CA THR A 120 6.58 -6.07 -3.96
C THR A 120 7.47 -7.25 -3.58
N VAL A 121 8.72 -7.31 -4.08
CA VAL A 121 9.62 -8.44 -3.78
C VAL A 121 9.92 -8.54 -2.29
N GLN A 122 10.20 -7.42 -1.63
CA GLN A 122 10.54 -7.38 -0.20
C GLN A 122 9.36 -7.84 0.66
N VAL A 123 8.15 -7.36 0.34
CA VAL A 123 6.92 -7.77 1.02
C VAL A 123 6.68 -9.27 0.88
N LEU A 124 6.80 -9.82 -0.33
CA LEU A 124 6.61 -11.25 -0.56
C LEU A 124 7.66 -12.09 0.18
N VAL A 125 8.93 -11.64 0.23
CA VAL A 125 9.96 -12.33 1.01
C VAL A 125 9.65 -12.31 2.51
N ALA A 126 9.24 -11.16 3.05
CA ALA A 126 8.87 -11.01 4.46
C ALA A 126 7.66 -11.87 4.82
N LEU A 127 6.62 -11.87 3.98
CA LEU A 127 5.44 -12.72 4.13
C LEU A 127 5.82 -14.20 4.13
N ALA A 128 6.65 -14.64 3.20
CA ALA A 128 7.09 -16.02 3.13
C ALA A 128 7.97 -16.46 4.32
N ALA A 129 8.63 -15.52 5.00
CA ALA A 129 9.40 -15.78 6.21
C ALA A 129 8.49 -15.84 7.45
N ALA A 130 7.42 -15.04 7.48
CA ALA A 130 6.49 -14.95 8.61
C ALA A 130 5.39 -16.04 8.59
N HIS A 131 5.01 -16.55 7.42
CA HIS A 131 3.82 -17.41 7.28
C HIS A 131 4.00 -18.79 7.93
N PRO A 132 3.07 -19.25 8.80
CA PRO A 132 3.20 -20.53 9.50
C PRO A 132 2.97 -21.76 8.62
N ASP A 133 2.11 -21.65 7.60
CA ASP A 133 1.90 -22.73 6.62
C ASP A 133 3.06 -22.80 5.60
N PRO A 134 3.83 -23.90 5.55
CA PRO A 134 4.95 -24.06 4.63
C PRO A 134 4.54 -24.12 3.15
N ALA A 135 3.32 -24.55 2.83
CA ALA A 135 2.82 -24.59 1.46
C ALA A 135 2.55 -23.17 0.94
N LEU A 136 1.85 -22.36 1.73
CA LEU A 136 1.64 -20.94 1.46
C LEU A 136 2.97 -20.18 1.40
N ALA A 137 3.87 -20.37 2.36
CA ALA A 137 5.19 -19.76 2.35
C ALA A 137 5.96 -20.09 1.05
N LYS A 138 5.90 -21.34 0.57
CA LYS A 138 6.52 -21.75 -0.71
C LYS A 138 5.89 -21.04 -1.91
N ALA A 139 4.56 -20.91 -1.95
CA ALA A 139 3.86 -20.21 -3.03
C ALA A 139 4.27 -18.72 -3.08
N VAL A 140 4.34 -18.05 -1.93
CA VAL A 140 4.77 -16.65 -1.82
C VAL A 140 6.23 -16.48 -2.27
N ARG A 141 7.17 -17.37 -1.88
CA ARG A 141 8.57 -17.31 -2.37
C ARG A 141 8.65 -17.43 -3.88
N ARG A 142 7.85 -18.32 -4.47
CA ARG A 142 7.79 -18.49 -5.93
C ARG A 142 7.33 -17.20 -6.60
N ALA A 143 6.30 -16.55 -6.07
CA ALA A 143 5.83 -15.26 -6.58
C ALA A 143 6.92 -14.19 -6.49
N ALA A 144 7.64 -14.09 -5.37
CA ALA A 144 8.75 -13.15 -5.21
C ALA A 144 9.83 -13.37 -6.28
N PHE A 145 10.19 -14.63 -6.52
CA PHE A 145 11.18 -15.00 -7.55
C PHE A 145 10.72 -14.61 -8.96
N GLN A 146 9.44 -14.85 -9.29
CA GLN A 146 8.88 -14.49 -10.60
C GLN A 146 8.98 -12.99 -10.87
N VAL A 147 8.67 -12.13 -9.88
CA VAL A 147 8.84 -10.68 -10.03
C VAL A 147 10.30 -10.31 -10.25
N HIS A 148 11.21 -10.89 -9.47
CA HIS A 148 12.63 -10.58 -9.57
C HIS A 148 13.22 -10.94 -10.94
N THR A 149 12.74 -12.02 -11.57
CA THR A 149 13.22 -12.46 -12.88
C THR A 149 12.43 -11.89 -14.07
N GLY A 150 11.47 -10.98 -13.84
CA GLY A 150 10.60 -10.42 -14.89
C GLY A 150 9.63 -11.45 -15.50
N GLY A 151 9.32 -12.53 -14.78
CA GLY A 151 8.48 -13.62 -15.25
C GLY A 151 6.99 -13.32 -15.05
N VAL A 152 6.26 -13.22 -16.17
CA VAL A 152 4.80 -13.37 -16.24
C VAL A 152 4.38 -14.76 -15.72
#